data_AF-A0A3D0QXQ1-F1
#
_entry.id   AF-A0A3D0QXQ1-F1
#
_cell.length_a   1.000
_cell.length_b   1.000
_cell.length_c   1.000
_cell.angle_alpha   90.00
_cell.angle_beta   90.00
_cell.angle_gamma   90.00
#
_symmetry.space_group_name_H-M   'P 1'
#
loop_
_entity.id
_entity.type
_entity.pdbx_description
1 polymer ?
#
loop_
_entity_poly.entity_id
_entity_poly.type
_entity_poly.pdbx_seq_one_letter_code
_entity_poly.pdbx_strand_id
1 'polypeptide(L)'
;RRDLAMAGYLPLRAALEAGENGPYLEFQRAAARLVRQKVPRFRELWQAGALAAAQRTGDQLAALEAGDVGHLADATARVAAPTYRGGYGMCGRRDEYELPGATLPYESSGAYESPGAEESRGP
;
A
#
# COMPACT_ATOMS: atom_id res chain seq x y z
N ARG A 1 -12.95 2.73 -17.87
CA ARG A 1 -12.68 3.43 -16.57
C ARG A 1 -11.59 4.49 -16.71
N ARG A 2 -10.46 4.18 -17.36
CA ARG A 2 -9.40 5.15 -17.67
C ARG A 2 -9.88 6.33 -18.51
N ASP A 3 -10.68 6.08 -19.54
CA ASP A 3 -11.14 7.14 -20.47
C ASP A 3 -12.01 8.17 -19.77
N LEU A 4 -12.87 7.72 -18.84
CA LEU A 4 -13.69 8.60 -18.01
C LEU A 4 -12.87 9.42 -17.02
N ALA A 5 -11.82 8.82 -16.44
CA ALA A 5 -10.91 9.54 -15.54
C ALA A 5 -10.14 10.63 -16.30
N MET A 6 -9.65 10.32 -17.50
CA MET A 6 -8.98 11.29 -18.37
C MET A 6 -9.93 12.39 -18.83
N ALA A 7 -11.14 12.04 -19.28
CA ALA A 7 -12.15 13.00 -19.72
C ALA A 7 -12.57 13.97 -18.60
N GLY A 8 -12.63 13.50 -17.34
CA GLY A 8 -12.91 14.37 -16.19
C GLY A 8 -11.70 15.21 -15.75
N TYR A 9 -10.47 14.72 -15.90
CA TYR A 9 -9.26 15.41 -15.50
C TYR A 9 -8.90 16.59 -16.41
N LEU A 10 -9.03 16.41 -17.74
CA LEU A 10 -8.58 17.41 -18.72
C LEU A 10 -9.23 18.80 -18.53
N PRO A 11 -10.55 18.93 -18.29
CA PRO A 11 -11.18 20.22 -18.01
C PRO A 11 -10.70 20.87 -16.71
N LEU A 12 -10.46 20.08 -15.66
CA LEU A 12 -9.93 20.59 -14.39
C LEU A 12 -8.52 21.17 -14.57
N ARG A 13 -7.67 20.48 -15.34
CA ARG A 13 -6.33 20.96 -15.66
C ARG A 13 -6.37 22.27 -16.45
N ALA A 14 -7.21 22.35 -17.49
CA ALA A 14 -7.33 23.54 -18.31
C ALA A 14 -7.80 24.77 -17.51
N ALA A 15 -8.77 24.59 -16.60
CA ALA A 15 -9.22 25.65 -15.71
C ALA A 15 -8.08 26.13 -14.78
N LEU A 16 -7.31 25.20 -14.19
CA LEU A 16 -6.16 25.53 -13.35
C LEU A 16 -5.06 26.29 -14.12
N GLU A 17 -4.79 25.89 -15.37
CA GLU A 17 -3.84 26.59 -16.26
C GLU A 17 -4.30 28.01 -16.60
N ALA A 18 -5.61 28.24 -16.69
CA ALA A 18 -6.20 29.57 -16.85
C ALA A 18 -6.30 30.37 -15.53
N GLY A 19 -5.83 29.82 -14.40
CA GLY A 19 -5.91 30.45 -13.08
C GLY A 19 -7.25 30.28 -12.36
N GLU A 20 -8.16 29.46 -12.89
CA GLU A 20 -9.48 29.22 -12.35
C GLU A 20 -9.51 27.99 -11.43
N ASN A 21 -9.45 28.20 -10.12
CA ASN A 21 -9.44 27.10 -9.14
C ASN A 21 -10.86 26.56 -8.80
N GLY A 22 -11.93 27.24 -9.22
CA GLY A 22 -13.31 26.90 -8.86
C GLY A 22 -13.71 25.45 -9.19
N PRO A 23 -13.53 24.98 -10.43
CA PRO A 23 -13.87 23.60 -10.82
C PRO A 23 -13.13 22.53 -10.00
N TYR A 24 -11.86 22.77 -9.68
CA TYR A 24 -11.06 21.85 -8.87
C TYR A 24 -11.57 21.77 -7.42
N LEU A 25 -11.96 22.89 -6.83
CA LEU A 25 -12.55 22.91 -5.49
C LEU A 25 -13.90 22.17 -5.45
N GLU A 26 -14.74 22.32 -6.47
CA GLU A 26 -16.01 21.56 -6.57
C GLU A 26 -15.77 20.06 -6.70
N PHE A 27 -14.80 19.66 -7.50
CA PHE A 27 -14.38 18.27 -7.60
C PHE A 27 -13.94 17.71 -6.23
N GLN A 28 -13.11 18.45 -5.49
CA GLN A 28 -12.69 18.03 -4.14
C GLN A 28 -13.88 17.94 -3.16
N ARG A 29 -14.83 18.86 -3.22
CA ARG A 29 -16.06 18.80 -2.41
C ARG A 29 -16.89 17.56 -2.74
N ALA A 30 -17.00 17.21 -4.03
CA ALA A 30 -17.68 15.99 -4.46
C ALA A 30 -16.98 14.73 -3.95
N ALA A 31 -15.65 14.66 -4.09
CA ALA A 31 -14.86 13.55 -3.56
C ALA A 31 -15.00 13.41 -2.04
N ALA A 32 -14.97 14.52 -1.30
CA ALA A 32 -15.16 14.53 0.15
C ALA A 32 -16.53 13.96 0.55
N ARG A 33 -17.61 14.31 -0.18
CA ARG A 33 -18.95 13.74 0.06
C ARG A 33 -18.98 12.23 -0.12
N LEU A 34 -18.31 11.70 -1.16
CA LEU A 34 -18.23 10.26 -1.41
C LEU A 34 -17.47 9.52 -0.30
N VAL A 35 -16.35 10.10 0.16
CA VAL A 35 -15.51 9.45 1.17
C VAL A 35 -16.08 9.60 2.58
N ARG A 36 -16.90 10.63 2.86
CA ARG A 36 -17.45 10.95 4.19
C ARG A 36 -18.02 9.75 4.93
N GLN A 37 -18.77 8.88 4.26
CA GLN A 37 -19.39 7.69 4.88
C GLN A 37 -18.37 6.61 5.27
N LYS A 38 -17.20 6.59 4.62
CA LYS A 38 -16.11 5.64 4.92
C LYS A 38 -15.19 6.13 6.04
N VAL A 39 -15.18 7.43 6.32
CA VAL A 39 -14.29 8.06 7.31
C VAL A 39 -14.38 7.42 8.71
N PRO A 40 -15.56 7.05 9.26
CA PRO A 40 -15.63 6.38 10.56
C PRO A 40 -14.83 5.08 10.58
N ARG A 41 -15.00 4.23 9.55
CA ARG A 41 -14.23 2.98 9.43
C ARG A 41 -12.74 3.25 9.25
N PHE A 42 -12.37 4.25 8.46
CA PHE A 42 -10.97 4.62 8.30
C PHE A 42 -10.36 5.10 9.62
N ARG A 43 -11.13 5.82 10.44
CA ARG A 43 -10.70 6.27 11.77
C ARG A 43 -10.46 5.09 12.71
N GLU A 44 -11.36 4.11 12.75
CA GLU A 44 -11.16 2.87 13.51
C GLU A 44 -9.89 2.15 13.09
N LEU A 45 -9.69 1.94 11.79
CA LEU A 45 -8.51 1.26 11.25
C LEU A 45 -7.23 2.03 11.54
N TRP A 46 -7.26 3.36 11.41
CA TRP A 46 -6.12 4.22 11.72
C TRP A 46 -5.77 4.19 13.21
N GLN A 47 -6.76 4.25 14.09
CA GLN A 47 -6.57 4.16 15.54
C GLN A 47 -5.98 2.82 15.94
N ALA A 48 -6.57 1.72 15.47
CA ALA A 48 -6.11 0.36 15.80
C ALA A 48 -4.76 0.00 15.15
N GLY A 49 -4.43 0.62 14.02
CA GLY A 49 -3.20 0.37 13.26
C GLY A 49 -2.13 1.43 13.52
N ALA A 50 -2.05 2.40 12.61
CA ALA A 50 -0.93 3.35 12.55
C ALA A 50 -0.78 4.20 13.82
N LEU A 51 -1.88 4.67 14.42
CA LEU A 51 -1.79 5.47 15.65
C LEU A 51 -1.29 4.62 16.82
N ALA A 52 -1.87 3.44 17.04
CA ALA A 52 -1.43 2.54 18.09
C ALA A 52 0.06 2.15 17.92
N ALA A 53 0.53 1.97 16.69
CA ALA A 53 1.95 1.74 16.42
C ALA A 53 2.82 2.94 16.81
N ALA A 54 2.44 4.15 16.40
CA ALA A 54 3.17 5.38 16.73
C ALA A 54 3.22 5.63 18.25
N GLN A 55 2.12 5.38 18.96
CA GLN A 55 2.06 5.49 20.42
C GLN A 55 2.99 4.49 21.10
N ARG A 56 2.96 3.22 20.70
CA ARG A 56 3.90 2.21 21.23
C ARG A 56 5.36 2.59 21.00
N THR A 57 5.69 3.18 19.85
CA THR A 57 7.05 3.69 19.62
C THR A 57 7.38 4.82 20.59
N GLY A 58 6.46 5.74 20.86
CA GLY A 58 6.64 6.77 21.87
C GLY A 58 6.93 6.19 23.26
N ASP A 59 6.15 5.20 23.69
CA ASP A 59 6.35 4.52 24.98
C ASP A 59 7.73 3.84 25.07
N GLN A 60 8.16 3.18 23.99
CA GLN A 60 9.47 2.55 23.90
C GLN A 60 10.61 3.58 23.98
N LEU A 61 10.47 4.73 23.31
CA LEU A 61 11.46 5.80 23.38
C LEU A 61 11.57 6.38 24.79
N ALA A 62 10.43 6.58 25.47
CA ALA A 62 10.42 7.03 26.87
C ALA A 62 11.08 6.01 27.81
N ALA A 63 10.87 4.71 27.59
CA ALA A 63 11.54 3.66 28.35
C ALA A 63 13.06 3.71 28.15
N LEU A 64 13.53 3.85 26.91
CA LEU A 64 14.95 3.99 26.61
C LEU A 64 15.57 5.22 27.28
N GLU A 65 14.87 6.35 27.28
CA GLU A 65 15.32 7.58 27.96
C GLU A 65 15.46 7.38 29.49
N ALA A 66 14.58 6.57 30.09
CA ALA A 66 14.64 6.18 31.50
C ALA A 66 15.67 5.07 31.79
N GLY A 67 16.35 4.53 30.78
CA GLY A 67 17.28 3.40 30.90
C GLY A 67 16.59 2.04 31.05
N ASP A 68 15.29 1.96 30.81
CA ASP A 68 14.52 0.71 30.80
C ASP A 68 14.61 0.02 29.44
N VAL A 69 15.28 -1.13 29.43
CA VAL A 69 15.48 -1.99 28.25
C VAL A 69 14.53 -3.19 28.21
N GLY A 70 13.51 -3.24 29.07
CA GLY A 70 12.60 -4.38 29.19
C GLY A 70 11.99 -4.82 27.85
N HIS A 71 11.53 -3.86 27.03
CA HIS A 71 10.96 -4.17 25.71
C HIS A 71 11.98 -4.74 24.70
N LEU A 72 13.28 -4.55 24.94
CA LEU A 72 14.33 -5.17 24.11
C LEU A 72 14.52 -6.65 24.44
N ALA A 73 14.22 -7.08 25.67
CA ALA A 73 14.32 -8.49 26.05
C ALA A 73 13.30 -9.36 25.28
N ASP A 74 12.14 -8.79 24.96
CA ASP A 74 11.08 -9.44 24.18
C ASP A 74 11.26 -9.27 22.66
N ALA A 75 12.25 -8.49 22.21
CA ALA A 75 12.47 -8.25 20.80
C ALA A 75 12.97 -9.51 20.09
N THR A 76 12.40 -9.82 18.92
CA THR A 76 12.78 -10.96 18.09
C THR A 76 13.22 -10.51 16.70
N ALA A 77 14.23 -11.16 16.15
CA ALA A 77 14.57 -11.09 14.74
C ALA A 77 14.12 -12.38 14.04
N ARG A 78 13.68 -12.27 12.78
CA ARG A 78 13.39 -13.42 11.92
C ARG A 78 14.27 -13.33 10.69
N VAL A 79 14.84 -14.46 10.29
CA VAL A 79 15.57 -14.58 9.02
C VAL A 79 14.69 -15.38 8.07
N ALA A 80 14.51 -14.87 6.86
CA ALA A 80 13.78 -15.55 5.80
C ALA A 80 14.53 -15.43 4.49
N ALA A 81 14.45 -16.48 3.68
CA ALA A 81 14.82 -16.44 2.27
C ALA A 81 13.57 -16.16 1.42
N PRO A 82 13.71 -15.60 0.21
CA PRO A 82 12.58 -15.48 -0.71
C PRO A 82 11.93 -16.84 -0.95
N THR A 83 10.61 -16.90 -0.84
CA THR A 83 9.81 -18.06 -1.27
C THR A 83 9.66 -18.10 -2.78
N TYR A 84 9.70 -16.93 -3.43
CA TYR A 84 9.72 -16.82 -4.87
C TYR A 84 10.67 -15.71 -5.32
N ARG A 85 11.48 -15.98 -6.34
CA ARG A 85 12.48 -15.03 -6.85
C ARG A 85 12.11 -14.52 -8.22
N GLY A 86 12.32 -13.21 -8.42
CA GLY A 86 12.15 -12.59 -9.72
C GLY A 86 10.70 -12.57 -10.21
N GLY A 87 9.73 -12.45 -9.32
CA GLY A 87 8.36 -12.12 -9.71
C GLY A 87 8.26 -10.71 -10.30
N TYR A 88 7.19 -10.44 -11.03
CA TYR A 88 6.85 -9.08 -11.45
C TYR A 88 5.85 -8.47 -10.46
N GLY A 89 6.16 -7.29 -9.94
CA GLY A 89 5.25 -6.43 -9.21
C GLY A 89 4.90 -5.17 -10.00
N MET A 90 4.10 -4.30 -9.39
CA MET A 90 3.65 -3.03 -10.00
C MET A 90 4.80 -2.12 -10.48
N CYS A 91 6.01 -2.29 -9.92
CA CYS A 91 7.17 -1.45 -10.19
C CYS A 91 8.35 -2.20 -10.85
N GLY A 92 8.16 -3.44 -11.33
CA GLY A 92 9.24 -4.25 -11.93
C GLY A 92 9.51 -5.56 -11.18
N ARG A 93 10.76 -6.03 -11.15
CA ARG A 93 11.12 -7.33 -10.53
C ARG A 93 11.08 -7.24 -9.00
N ARG A 94 10.53 -8.27 -8.35
CA ARG A 94 10.43 -8.40 -6.89
C ARG A 94 10.65 -9.85 -6.46
N ASP A 95 11.33 -10.00 -5.33
CA ASP A 95 11.38 -11.25 -4.58
C ASP A 95 10.27 -11.26 -3.53
N GLU A 96 9.63 -12.42 -3.34
CA GLU A 96 8.50 -12.59 -2.44
C GLU A 96 8.92 -13.35 -1.20
N TYR A 97 8.39 -12.94 -0.05
CA TYR A 97 8.70 -13.51 1.25
C TYR A 97 7.39 -13.82 1.97
N GLU A 98 7.21 -15.08 2.33
CA GLU A 98 6.14 -15.49 3.24
C GLU A 98 6.67 -15.44 4.67
N LEU A 99 6.22 -14.42 5.40
CA LEU A 99 6.53 -14.25 6.82
C LEU A 99 5.25 -14.53 7.61
N PRO A 100 5.21 -15.58 8.45
CA PRO A 100 4.04 -15.89 9.26
C PRO A 100 3.59 -14.68 10.09
N GLY A 101 2.31 -14.30 9.94
CA GLY A 101 1.71 -13.17 10.67
C GLY A 101 2.07 -11.77 10.17
N ALA A 102 2.95 -11.63 9.16
CA ALA A 102 3.33 -10.34 8.58
C ALA A 102 2.95 -10.23 7.10
N THR A 103 3.17 -11.29 6.32
CA THR A 103 2.65 -11.38 4.95
C THR A 103 1.31 -12.10 5.01
N LEU A 104 0.23 -11.47 4.50
CA LEU A 104 -1.03 -12.17 4.33
C LEU A 104 -0.84 -13.34 3.35
N PRO A 105 -1.37 -14.54 3.64
CA PRO A 105 -1.29 -15.64 2.70
C PRO A 105 -1.93 -15.21 1.38
N TYR A 106 -1.18 -15.33 0.28
CA TYR A 106 -1.73 -15.12 -1.04
C TYR A 106 -2.52 -16.38 -1.40
N GLU A 107 -3.85 -16.33 -1.39
CA GLU A 107 -4.64 -17.40 -2.00
C GLU A 107 -4.38 -17.37 -3.50
N SER A 108 -3.63 -18.34 -4.01
CA SER A 108 -3.40 -18.53 -5.44
C SER A 108 -4.67 -19.09 -6.10
N SER A 109 -5.75 -18.31 -6.14
CA SER A 109 -6.90 -18.66 -6.97
C SER A 109 -6.55 -18.41 -8.44
N GLY A 110 -6.02 -19.46 -9.09
CA GLY A 110 -5.85 -19.54 -10.54
C GLY A 110 -4.38 -19.56 -10.98
N ALA A 111 -3.85 -20.77 -11.20
CA ALA A 111 -2.69 -20.95 -12.06
C ALA A 111 -3.01 -20.36 -13.44
N TYR A 112 -2.33 -19.28 -13.81
CA TYR A 112 -2.24 -18.88 -15.20
C TYR A 112 -1.23 -19.84 -15.85
N GLU A 113 -1.71 -20.83 -16.60
CA GLU A 113 -0.85 -21.63 -17.47
C GLU A 113 -0.21 -20.71 -18.51
N SER A 114 1.11 -20.52 -18.41
CA SER A 114 1.89 -19.86 -19.46
C SER A 114 1.72 -20.62 -20.78
N PRO A 115 1.40 -19.94 -21.90
CA PRO A 115 1.48 -20.58 -23.21
C PRO A 115 2.94 -20.95 -23.49
N GLY A 116 3.13 -22.19 -23.91
CA GLY A 116 4.42 -22.86 -24.04
C GLY A 116 5.47 -22.06 -24.80
N ALA A 117 6.70 -22.13 -24.32
CA ALA A 117 7.87 -21.70 -25.05
C ALA A 117 8.00 -22.57 -26.32
N GLU A 118 7.90 -21.94 -27.50
CA GLU A 118 8.32 -22.54 -28.76
C GLU A 118 9.81 -22.91 -28.67
N GLU A 119 10.07 -24.22 -28.73
CA GLU A 119 11.40 -24.78 -28.83
C GLU A 119 11.96 -24.46 -30.23
N SER A 120 12.83 -23.44 -30.28
CA SER A 120 13.60 -23.10 -31.47
C SER A 120 14.61 -24.21 -31.78
N ARG A 121 14.24 -25.14 -32.67
CA ARG A 121 15.21 -25.95 -33.41
C ARG A 121 15.73 -25.15 -34.60
N GLY A 122 17.04 -25.05 -34.69
CA GLY A 122 17.73 -24.80 -35.94
C GLY A 122 19.19 -25.25 -35.82
N PRO A 123 19.95 -25.12 -36.92
CA PRO A 123 19.61 -25.56 -38.27
C PRO A 123 19.71 -27.08 -38.46
#